data_AF-E1KNZ0-F1
#
_entry.id   AF-E1KNZ0-F1
#
_cell.length_a   1.000
_cell.length_b   1.000
_cell.length_c   1.000
_cell.angle_alpha   90.00
_cell.angle_beta   90.00
_cell.angle_gamma   90.00
#
_symmetry.space_group_name_H-M   'P 1'
#
loop_
_entity.id
_entity.type
_entity.pdbx_description
1 polymer ?
#
loop_
_entity_poly.entity_id
_entity_poly.type
_entity_poly.pdbx_seq_one_letter_code
_entity_poly.pdbx_strand_id
1 'polypeptide(L)'
;MSEIIKETFPDDYVQQVRTFGALGYTPQRICKLLSLKKEESIAFLLRLGTPGDIYHDAYEQGSALGEYNIDAELAKKAEKGDIDAITLLEERKNERNEKDLRKSLFGI
;
A
#
# COMPACT_ATOMS: atom_id res chain seq x y z
N MET A 1 -21.67 5.06 19.53
CA MET A 1 -20.22 4.80 19.32
C MET A 1 -19.79 4.92 17.86
N SER A 2 -20.70 4.83 16.89
CA SER A 2 -20.43 4.92 15.45
C SER A 2 -20.30 6.34 14.90
N GLU A 3 -20.91 7.35 15.52
CA GLU A 3 -20.93 8.72 14.98
C GLU A 3 -19.68 9.53 15.33
N ILE A 4 -19.07 9.30 16.50
CA ILE A 4 -17.92 10.08 17.01
C ILE A 4 -16.66 9.86 16.15
N ILE A 5 -16.48 8.67 15.56
CA ILE A 5 -15.31 8.34 14.73
C ILE A 5 -15.44 8.93 13.32
N LYS A 6 -16.67 9.13 12.83
CA LYS A 6 -16.95 9.71 11.51
C LYS A 6 -16.60 11.20 11.45
N GLU A 7 -16.71 11.92 12.56
CA GLU A 7 -16.33 13.33 12.63
C GLU A 7 -14.82 13.58 12.67
N THR A 8 -14.01 12.57 13.01
CA THR A 8 -12.56 12.78 13.24
C THR A 8 -11.70 12.69 11.98
N PHE A 9 -12.21 12.12 10.88
CA PHE A 9 -11.46 11.95 9.64
C PHE A 9 -12.40 12.02 8.43
N PRO A 10 -12.49 13.18 7.77
CA PRO A 10 -13.22 13.31 6.51
C PRO A 10 -12.62 12.38 5.44
N ASP A 11 -13.47 11.92 4.51
CA ASP A 11 -13.05 11.11 3.35
C ASP A 11 -11.97 11.80 2.47
N ASP A 12 -11.71 13.08 2.71
CA ASP A 12 -10.69 13.91 2.04
C ASP A 12 -9.27 13.31 2.07
N TYR A 13 -8.93 12.51 3.08
CA TYR A 13 -7.60 11.88 3.14
C TYR A 13 -7.50 10.58 2.36
N VAL A 14 -8.60 9.97 1.92
CA VAL A 14 -8.61 8.64 1.28
C VAL A 14 -7.72 8.62 0.04
N GLN A 15 -7.81 9.65 -0.80
CA GLN A 15 -6.99 9.77 -2.00
C GLN A 15 -5.50 9.98 -1.67
N GLN A 16 -5.20 10.74 -0.61
CA GLN A 16 -3.82 10.94 -0.16
C GLN A 16 -3.23 9.65 0.39
N VAL A 17 -3.98 8.89 1.18
CA VAL A 17 -3.58 7.58 1.70
C VAL A 17 -3.29 6.60 0.57
N ARG A 18 -4.16 6.55 -0.46
CA ARG A 18 -3.90 5.76 -1.67
C ARG A 18 -2.60 6.17 -2.35
N THR A 19 -2.35 7.48 -2.47
CA THR A 19 -1.13 8.01 -3.10
C THR A 19 0.11 7.63 -2.31
N PHE A 20 0.06 7.75 -0.97
CA PHE A 20 1.17 7.36 -0.11
C PHE A 20 1.41 5.84 -0.09
N GLY A 21 0.36 5.03 -0.20
CA GLY A 21 0.46 3.59 -0.41
C GLY A 21 1.21 3.27 -1.71
N ALA A 22 0.86 3.94 -2.81
CA ALA A 22 1.53 3.76 -4.10
C ALA A 22 3.01 4.16 -4.09
N LEU A 23 3.41 5.07 -3.19
CA LEU A 23 4.80 5.46 -2.97
C LEU A 23 5.55 4.53 -1.99
N GLY A 24 4.88 3.52 -1.42
CA GLY A 24 5.47 2.59 -0.46
C GLY A 24 5.72 3.17 0.93
N TYR A 25 4.98 4.21 1.33
CA TYR A 25 5.15 4.80 2.66
C TYR A 25 4.48 3.94 3.73
N THR A 26 5.17 3.77 4.86
CA THR A 26 4.62 3.06 6.01
C THR A 26 3.49 3.86 6.65
N PRO A 27 2.49 3.20 7.27
CA PRO A 27 1.42 3.87 8.01
C PRO A 27 1.91 4.93 9.00
N GLN A 28 3.00 4.63 9.73
CA GLN A 28 3.58 5.57 10.70
C GLN A 28 4.20 6.81 10.04
N ARG A 29 4.76 6.65 8.83
CA ARG A 29 5.30 7.77 8.06
C ARG A 29 4.17 8.65 7.53
N ILE A 30 3.05 8.04 7.10
CA ILE A 30 1.87 8.77 6.65
C ILE A 30 1.30 9.64 7.77
N CYS A 31 1.22 9.13 9.01
CA CYS A 31 0.80 9.95 10.15
C CYS A 31 1.63 11.23 10.31
N LYS A 32 2.96 11.13 10.12
CA LYS A 32 3.87 12.27 10.21
C LYS A 32 3.65 13.26 9.06
N LEU A 33 3.44 12.76 7.84
CA LEU A 33 3.21 13.60 6.66
C LEU A 33 1.88 14.35 6.73
N LEU A 34 0.84 13.68 7.25
CA LEU A 34 -0.47 14.28 7.52
C LEU A 34 -0.47 15.16 8.78
N SER A 35 0.66 15.27 9.49
CA SER A 35 0.81 16.07 10.70
C SER A 35 -0.22 15.71 11.80
N LEU A 36 -0.55 14.42 11.92
CA LEU A 36 -1.54 13.93 12.87
C LEU A 36 -1.04 14.04 14.31
N LYS A 37 -1.93 14.42 15.22
CA LYS A 37 -1.65 14.36 16.66
C LYS A 37 -1.58 12.91 17.13
N LYS A 38 -1.11 12.70 18.36
CA LYS A 38 -0.89 11.35 18.92
C LYS A 38 -2.18 10.51 18.94
N GLU A 39 -3.30 11.08 19.39
CA GLU A 39 -4.60 10.40 19.43
C GLU A 39 -5.11 10.06 18.03
N GLU A 40 -5.02 11.01 17.10
CA GLU A 40 -5.42 10.85 15.68
C GLU A 40 -4.56 9.79 14.97
N SER A 41 -3.26 9.75 15.26
CA SER A 41 -2.34 8.74 14.73
C SER A 41 -2.73 7.33 15.18
N ILE A 42 -3.14 7.16 16.44
CA ILE A 42 -3.58 5.84 16.94
C ILE A 42 -4.85 5.40 16.23
N ALA A 43 -5.84 6.29 16.11
CA ALA A 43 -7.10 6.00 15.42
C ALA A 43 -6.85 5.68 13.93
N PHE A 44 -6.01 6.46 13.26
CA PHE A 44 -5.65 6.26 11.86
C PHE A 44 -4.95 4.91 11.62
N LEU A 45 -3.96 4.57 12.47
CA LEU A 45 -3.27 3.27 12.39
C LEU A 45 -4.22 2.10 12.63
N LEU A 46 -5.18 2.23 13.55
CA LEU A 46 -6.20 1.21 13.78
C LEU A 46 -7.07 1.00 12.54
N ARG A 47 -7.54 2.10 11.92
CA ARG A 47 -8.36 2.05 10.70
C ARG A 47 -7.60 1.43 9.53
N LEU A 48 -6.34 1.81 9.34
CA LEU A 48 -5.44 1.21 8.35
C LEU A 48 -5.18 -0.28 8.57
N GLY A 49 -5.23 -0.75 9.81
CA GLY A 49 -5.05 -2.16 10.15
C GLY A 49 -6.33 -3.00 10.11
N THR A 50 -7.49 -2.37 9.82
CA THR A 50 -8.80 -3.03 9.88
C THR A 50 -9.31 -3.34 8.47
N PRO A 51 -9.35 -4.62 8.04
CA PRO A 51 -9.91 -5.00 6.75
C PRO A 51 -11.36 -4.52 6.60
N GLY A 52 -11.68 -3.92 5.45
CA GLY A 52 -13.01 -3.35 5.17
C GLY A 52 -13.22 -1.91 5.65
N ASP A 53 -12.23 -1.28 6.29
CA ASP A 53 -12.22 0.17 6.45
C ASP A 53 -11.77 0.85 5.15
N ILE A 54 -12.39 1.97 4.80
CA ILE A 54 -12.09 2.75 3.59
C ILE A 54 -10.60 3.13 3.51
N TYR A 55 -9.94 3.44 4.63
CA TYR A 55 -8.52 3.79 4.63
C TYR A 55 -7.61 2.57 4.44
N HIS A 56 -7.99 1.41 4.99
CA HIS A 56 -7.29 0.16 4.74
C HIS A 56 -7.36 -0.20 3.26
N ASP A 57 -8.57 -0.22 2.71
CA ASP A 57 -8.79 -0.57 1.30
C ASP A 57 -8.08 0.41 0.36
N ALA A 58 -8.12 1.71 0.65
CA ALA A 58 -7.42 2.72 -0.15
C ALA A 58 -5.90 2.57 -0.09
N TYR A 59 -5.34 2.24 1.07
CA TYR A 59 -3.91 2.00 1.21
C TYR A 59 -3.45 0.74 0.48
N GLU A 60 -4.15 -0.38 0.65
CA GLU A 60 -3.87 -1.63 -0.06
C GLU A 60 -3.97 -1.44 -1.58
N GLN A 61 -5.02 -0.77 -2.06
CA GLN A 61 -5.15 -0.40 -3.48
C GLN A 61 -3.99 0.47 -3.96
N GLY A 62 -3.57 1.44 -3.15
CA GLY A 62 -2.42 2.28 -3.41
C GLY A 62 -1.15 1.46 -3.58
N SER A 63 -0.83 0.63 -2.59
CA SER A 63 0.35 -0.25 -2.59
C SER A 63 0.37 -1.17 -3.81
N ALA A 64 -0.75 -1.82 -4.12
CA ALA A 64 -0.88 -2.67 -5.30
C ALA A 64 -0.67 -1.89 -6.61
N LEU A 65 -1.19 -0.66 -6.71
CA LEU A 65 -0.97 0.21 -7.87
C LEU A 65 0.50 0.63 -8.00
N GLY A 66 1.17 0.92 -6.88
CA GLY A 66 2.60 1.24 -6.84
C GLY A 66 3.44 0.08 -7.36
N GLU A 67 3.19 -1.13 -6.86
CA GLU A 67 3.87 -2.35 -7.34
C GLU A 67 3.65 -2.59 -8.83
N TYR A 68 2.41 -2.45 -9.30
CA TYR A 68 2.08 -2.58 -10.72
C TYR A 68 2.83 -1.56 -11.59
N ASN A 69 2.89 -0.29 -11.16
CA ASN A 69 3.58 0.75 -11.93
C ASN A 69 5.08 0.48 -12.05
N ILE A 70 5.71 -0.02 -10.97
CA ILE A 70 7.13 -0.43 -11.01
C ILE A 70 7.32 -1.54 -12.05
N ASP A 71 6.47 -2.57 -12.00
CA ASP A 71 6.57 -3.70 -12.92
C ASP A 71 6.34 -3.28 -14.38
N ALA A 72 5.38 -2.40 -14.62
CA ALA A 72 5.08 -1.88 -15.95
C ALA A 72 6.27 -1.10 -16.52
N GLU A 73 6.93 -0.26 -15.72
CA GLU A 73 8.13 0.46 -16.15
C GLU A 73 9.34 -0.46 -16.33
N LEU A 74 9.50 -1.48 -15.47
CA LEU A 74 10.53 -2.51 -15.66
C LEU A 74 10.30 -3.31 -16.94
N ALA A 75 9.07 -3.71 -17.23
CA ALA A 75 8.71 -4.40 -18.46
C ALA A 75 9.05 -3.58 -19.71
N LYS A 76 8.72 -2.28 -19.72
CA LYS A 76 9.07 -1.37 -20.83
C LYS A 76 10.58 -1.25 -21.03
N LYS A 77 11.39 -1.28 -19.96
CA LYS A 77 12.85 -1.27 -20.05
C LYS A 77 13.40 -2.61 -20.55
N ALA A 78 12.86 -3.71 -20.03
CA ALA A 78 13.20 -5.06 -20.44
C ALA A 78 12.93 -5.29 -21.95
N GLU A 79 11.82 -4.78 -22.47
CA GLU A 79 11.50 -4.82 -23.91
C GLU A 79 12.54 -4.11 -24.78
N LYS A 80 13.25 -3.12 -24.23
CA LYS A 80 14.34 -2.40 -24.90
C LYS A 80 15.70 -3.10 -24.75
N GLY A 81 15.74 -4.26 -24.10
CA GLY A 81 16.96 -5.05 -23.90
C GLY A 81 17.77 -4.69 -22.65
N ASP A 82 17.19 -3.97 -21.69
CA ASP A 82 17.81 -3.71 -20.39
C ASP A 82 17.85 -5.00 -19.54
N ILE A 83 19.04 -5.60 -19.43
CA ILE A 83 19.26 -6.89 -18.74
C ILE A 83 18.98 -6.79 -17.24
N ASP A 84 19.30 -5.65 -16.62
CA ASP A 84 19.04 -5.43 -15.19
C ASP A 84 17.54 -5.37 -14.94
N ALA A 85 16.78 -4.70 -15.81
CA ALA A 85 15.33 -4.66 -15.73
C ALA A 85 14.67 -6.04 -15.95
N ILE A 86 15.19 -6.85 -16.88
CA ILE A 86 14.73 -8.24 -17.09
C ILE A 86 14.92 -9.07 -15.81
N THR A 87 16.13 -9.02 -15.25
CA THR A 87 16.49 -9.80 -14.06
C THR A 87 15.61 -9.40 -12.87
N LEU A 88 15.49 -8.10 -12.61
CA LEU A 88 14.68 -7.60 -11.49
C LEU A 88 13.19 -7.90 -11.65
N LEU A 89 12.66 -7.86 -12.88
CA LEU A 89 11.26 -8.21 -13.14
C LEU A 89 10.99 -9.70 -12.84
N GLU A 90 11.93 -10.58 -13.17
CA GLU A 90 11.83 -12.02 -12.89
C GLU A 90 11.92 -12.31 -11.39
N GLU A 91 12.84 -11.66 -10.68
CA GLU A 91 12.94 -11.73 -9.22
C GLU A 91 11.62 -11.34 -8.54
N ARG A 92 11.05 -10.19 -8.92
CA ARG A 92 9.77 -9.71 -8.38
C ARG A 92 8.59 -10.63 -8.68
N LYS A 93 8.61 -11.37 -9.80
CA LYS A 93 7.60 -12.41 -10.08
C LYS A 93 7.77 -13.60 -9.15
N ASN A 94 9.01 -14.05 -8.93
CA ASN A 94 9.30 -15.17 -8.04
C ASN A 94 8.93 -14.86 -6.59
N GLU A 95 9.26 -13.66 -6.10
CA GLU A 95 8.88 -13.22 -4.74
C GLU A 95 7.36 -13.22 -4.54
N ARG A 96 6.59 -12.79 -5.54
CA ARG A 96 5.13 -12.83 -5.49
C ARG A 96 4.58 -14.25 -5.48
N ASN A 97 5.08 -15.11 -6.36
CA ASN A 97 4.70 -16.52 -6.37
C ASN A 97 4.99 -17.19 -5.02
N GLU A 98 6.13 -16.89 -4.41
CA GLU A 98 6.50 -17.39 -3.09
C GLU A 98 5.54 -16.88 -2.00
N LYS A 99 5.20 -15.58 -2.02
CA LYS A 99 4.25 -14.97 -1.08
C LYS A 99 2.85 -15.57 -1.22
N ASP A 100 2.36 -15.74 -2.45
CA ASP A 100 1.06 -16.34 -2.72
C ASP A 100 1.02 -17.81 -2.31
N LEU A 101 2.11 -18.55 -2.54
CA LEU A 101 2.25 -19.93 -2.10
C LEU A 101 2.25 -20.03 -0.57
N ARG A 102 2.98 -19.15 0.13
CA ARG A 102 2.97 -19.08 1.59
C ARG A 102 1.57 -18.81 2.14
N LYS A 103 0.86 -17.85 1.53
CA LYS A 103 -0.52 -17.53 1.91
C LYS A 103 -1.47 -18.69 1.64
N SER A 104 -1.31 -19.38 0.51
CA SER A 104 -2.14 -20.54 0.16
C SER A 104 -1.89 -21.76 1.06
N LEU A 105 -0.64 -22.03 1.43
CA LEU A 105 -0.29 -23.22 2.21
C LEU A 105 -0.44 -23.02 3.71
N PHE A 106 -0.15 -21.81 4.20
CA PHE A 106 0.01 -21.53 5.62
C PHE A 106 -0.88 -20.39 6.13
N GLY A 107 -1.59 -19.67 5.25
CA GLY A 107 -2.45 -18.54 5.64
C GLY A 107 -1.68 -17.31 6.15
N ILE A 108 -0.36 -17.24 5.90
CA ILE A 108 0.54 -16.16 6.30
C ILE A 108 1.15 -15.44 5.09
#